data_AF-A0A699UUX4-F1
#
_entry.id   AF-A0A699UUX4-F1
#
_cell.length_a   1.000
_cell.length_b   1.000
_cell.length_c   1.000
_cell.angle_alpha   90.00
_cell.angle_beta   90.00
_cell.angle_gamma   90.00
#
_symmetry.space_group_name_H-M   'P 1'
#
loop_
_entity.id
_entity.type
_entity.pdbx_description
1 polymer ?
#
loop_
_entity_poly.entity_id
_entity_poly.type
_entity_poly.pdbx_seq_one_letter_code
_entity_poly.pdbx_strand_id
1 'polypeptide(L)' 'MERLAFKKVVGTQLDMSTAYHPQTHGQSEITIQTLKDMLRACVINFGNGWDRHLPLVEFLYNNSYHTSIKAAPFKALYG' A
#
# COMPACT_ATOMS: atom_id res chain seq x y z
N MET A 1 -12.91 -13.18 -17.31
CA MET A 1 -13.41 -12.23 -18.33
C MET A 1 -13.46 -10.79 -17.78
N GLU A 2 -14.03 -10.54 -16.60
CA GLU A 2 -14.19 -9.17 -16.05
C GLU A 2 -12.91 -8.39 -15.75
N ARG A 3 -11.88 -9.03 -15.17
CA ARG A 3 -10.61 -8.34 -14.86
C ARG A 3 -9.88 -7.83 -16.10
N LEU A 4 -9.92 -8.57 -17.21
CA LEU A 4 -9.32 -8.17 -18.48
C LEU A 4 -10.13 -7.04 -19.13
N ALA A 5 -11.47 -7.10 -19.03
CA ALA A 5 -12.34 -6.03 -19.53
C ALA A 5 -12.13 -4.72 -18.76
N PHE A 6 -12.05 -4.77 -17.43
CA PHE A 6 -11.78 -3.59 -16.60
C PHE A 6 -10.44 -2.93 -16.95
N LYS A 7 -9.38 -3.72 -17.08
CA LYS A 7 -8.05 -3.20 -17.44
C LYS A 7 -8.02 -2.50 -18.79
N LYS A 8 -8.75 -3.05 -19.77
CA LYS A 8 -8.88 -2.45 -21.10
C LYS A 8 -9.64 -1.12 -21.05
N VAL A 9 -10.64 -0.99 -20.19
CA VAL A 9 -11.42 0.26 -20.03
C VAL A 9 -10.59 1.36 -19.36
N VAL A 10 -9.78 1.02 -18.35
CA VAL A 10 -8.96 2.00 -17.62
C VAL A 10 -7.59 2.23 -18.30
N GLY A 11 -7.31 1.54 -19.41
CA GLY A 11 -6.05 1.69 -20.17
C GLY A 11 -4.81 1.12 -19.47
N THR A 12 -4.99 0.18 -18.54
CA THR A 12 -3.88 -0.38 -17.75
C THR A 12 -3.35 -1.68 -18.36
N GLN A 13 -2.03 -1.79 -18.49
CA GLN A 13 -1.37 -3.04 -18.85
C GLN A 13 -1.30 -3.97 -17.62
N LEU A 14 -1.48 -5.28 -17.83
CA LEU A 14 -1.32 -6.29 -16.78
C LEU A 14 0.00 -7.01 -16.97
N ASP A 15 0.98 -6.66 -16.14
CA ASP A 15 2.21 -7.43 -16.03
C ASP A 15 2.05 -8.40 -14.84
N MET A 16 1.94 -9.70 -15.14
CA MET A 16 1.88 -10.74 -14.12
C MET A 16 3.30 -11.17 -13.74
N SER A 17 3.57 -11.30 -12.45
CA SER A 17 4.78 -11.97 -11.98
C SER A 17 4.73 -13.46 -12.35
N THR A 18 5.91 -14.05 -12.53
CA THR A 18 6.05 -15.50 -12.71
C THR A 18 5.49 -16.22 -11.48
N ALA A 19 4.71 -17.29 -11.70
CA ALA A 19 4.20 -18.10 -10.59
C ALA A 19 5.35 -18.59 -9.69
N TYR A 20 5.14 -18.52 -8.37
CA TYR A 20 6.13 -18.90 -7.35
C TYR A 20 7.42 -18.06 -7.31
N HIS A 21 7.44 -16.84 -7.88
CA HIS A 21 8.58 -15.93 -7.78
C HIS A 21 8.27 -14.68 -6.92
N PRO A 22 8.43 -14.75 -5.59
CA PRO A 22 8.14 -13.63 -4.67
C PRO A 22 9.08 -12.42 -4.85
N GLN A 23 10.27 -12.64 -5.41
CA GLN A 23 11.33 -11.62 -5.50
C GLN A 23 11.01 -10.41 -6.38
N THR A 24 10.06 -10.51 -7.32
CA THR A 24 9.66 -9.38 -8.18
C THR A 24 8.86 -8.32 -7.40
N HIS A 25 8.29 -8.67 -6.24
CA HIS A 25 7.33 -7.84 -5.52
C HIS A 25 7.82 -7.34 -4.15
N GLY A 26 9.12 -7.46 -3.84
CA GLY A 26 9.65 -7.19 -2.49
C GLY A 26 9.31 -5.80 -1.92
N GLN A 27 9.28 -4.74 -2.74
CA GLN A 27 8.84 -3.41 -2.26
C GLN A 27 7.36 -3.38 -1.87
N SER A 28 6.51 -4.05 -2.65
CA SER A 28 5.08 -4.17 -2.33
C SER A 28 4.86 -5.07 -1.11
N GLU A 29 5.65 -6.14 -0.94
CA GLU A 29 5.58 -7.01 0.24
C GLU A 29 5.96 -6.27 1.52
N ILE A 30 7.07 -5.50 1.50
CA ILE A 30 7.48 -4.65 2.62
C ILE A 30 6.39 -3.62 2.93
N THR A 31 5.88 -2.95 1.90
CA THR A 31 4.80 -1.96 2.04
C THR A 31 3.54 -2.55 2.66
N ILE A 32 3.10 -3.71 2.16
CA ILE A 32 1.91 -4.41 2.67
C ILE A 32 2.13 -4.81 4.14
N GLN A 33 3.32 -5.27 4.50
CA GLN A 33 3.63 -5.66 5.87
C GLN A 33 3.56 -4.45 6.81
N THR A 34 4.21 -3.33 6.46
CA THR A 34 4.15 -2.09 7.26
C THR A 34 2.72 -1.61 7.45
N LEU A 35 1.91 -1.59 6.37
CA LEU A 35 0.51 -1.17 6.46
C LEU A 35 -0.32 -2.11 7.36
N LYS A 36 -0.11 -3.43 7.28
CA LYS A 36 -0.76 -4.39 8.19
C LYS A 36 -0.41 -4.13 9.65
N ASP A 37 0.84 -3.84 9.94
CA ASP A 37 1.29 -3.57 11.32
C ASP A 37 0.69 -2.26 11.87
N MET A 38 0.64 -1.21 11.04
CA MET A 38 -0.02 0.06 11.40
C MET A 38 -1.54 -0.13 11.62
N LEU A 39 -2.20 -0.90 10.75
CA LEU A 39 -3.62 -1.23 10.89
C LEU A 39 -3.86 -2.07 12.15
N ARG A 40 -2.98 -3.03 12.46
CA ARG A 40 -3.09 -3.83 13.69
C ARG A 40 -3.00 -2.95 14.93
N ALA A 41 -2.05 -2.01 14.97
CA ALA A 41 -1.95 -1.03 16.05
C ALA A 41 -3.19 -0.13 16.14
N CYS A 42 -3.73 0.29 14.99
CA CYS A 42 -4.97 1.07 14.91
C CYS A 42 -6.16 0.31 15.52
N VAL A 43 -6.37 -0.96 15.13
CA VAL A 43 -7.44 -1.80 15.66
C VAL A 43 -7.29 -2.00 17.18
N ILE A 44 -6.06 -2.21 17.67
CA ILE A 44 -5.80 -2.36 19.11
C ILE A 44 -6.13 -1.07 19.88
N ASN A 45 -5.74 0.09 19.35
CA ASN A 45 -5.90 1.37 20.05
C ASN A 45 -7.32 1.93 19.99
N PHE A 46 -8.05 1.70 18.90
CA PHE A 46 -9.35 2.33 18.64
C PHE A 46 -10.53 1.34 18.71
N GLY A 47 -10.27 0.03 18.86
CA GLY A 47 -11.30 -0.99 18.99
C GLY A 47 -12.31 -0.93 17.84
N ASN A 48 -13.60 -0.94 18.16
CA ASN A 48 -14.69 -0.92 17.16
C ASN A 48 -14.79 0.36 16.32
N GLY A 49 -14.05 1.43 16.63
CA GLY A 49 -14.03 2.68 15.87
C GLY A 49 -12.83 2.86 14.95
N TRP A 50 -12.01 1.83 14.78
CA TRP A 50 -10.75 1.88 14.02
C TRP A 50 -10.91 2.35 12.57
N ASP A 51 -12.05 2.06 11.95
CA ASP A 51 -12.39 2.46 10.58
C ASP A 51 -12.42 3.99 10.41
N ARG A 52 -12.88 4.71 11.44
CA ARG A 52 -12.89 6.18 11.45
C ARG A 52 -11.50 6.80 11.52
N HIS A 53 -10.49 6.00 11.91
CA HIS A 53 -9.10 6.41 12.03
C HIS A 53 -8.24 5.97 10.84
N LEU A 54 -8.82 5.30 9.83
CA LEU A 54 -8.12 4.97 8.59
C LEU A 54 -7.49 6.18 7.89
N PRO A 55 -8.15 7.36 7.79
CA PRO A 55 -7.52 8.54 7.21
C PRO A 55 -6.26 8.98 7.96
N LEU A 56 -6.23 8.79 9.28
CA LEU A 56 -5.04 9.11 10.10
C LEU A 56 -3.91 8.12 9.82
N VAL A 57 -4.21 6.83 9.68
CA VAL A 57 -3.21 5.80 9.34
C VAL A 57 -2.61 6.08 7.96
N GLU A 58 -3.44 6.40 6.97
CA GLU A 58 -3.00 6.78 5.63
C GLU A 58 -2.12 8.05 5.67
N PHE A 59 -2.55 9.08 6.39
CA PHE A 59 -1.78 10.31 6.57
C PHE A 59 -0.40 10.03 7.16
N LEU A 60 -0.33 9.23 8.22
CA LEU A 60 0.94 8.85 8.86
C LEU A 60 1.85 8.09 7.90
N TYR A 61 1.31 7.08 7.19
CA TYR A 61 2.09 6.29 6.25
C TYR A 61 2.67 7.14 5.11
N ASN A 62 1.86 8.01 4.52
CA ASN A 62 2.24 8.85 3.37
C ASN A 62 3.24 9.96 3.72
N ASN A 63 3.24 10.45 4.96
CA ASN A 63 4.11 11.53 5.41
C ASN A 63 5.35 11.07 6.18
N SER A 64 5.41 9.80 6.61
CA SER A 64 6.57 9.25 7.30
C SER A 64 7.71 8.95 6.34
N TYR A 65 8.95 9.04 6.82
CA TYR A 65 10.13 8.72 6.04
C TYR A 65 10.23 7.22 5.77
N HIS A 66 10.44 6.84 4.51
CA HIS A 66 10.65 5.46 4.10
C HIS A 66 12.09 5.27 3.65
N THR A 67 12.76 4.26 4.21
CA THR A 67 14.18 4.00 3.95
C THR A 67 14.45 3.51 2.53
N SER A 68 13.50 2.80 1.91
CA SER A 68 13.62 2.28 0.54
C SER A 68 13.65 3.39 -0.52
N ILE A 69 12.83 4.43 -0.35
CA ILE A 69 12.74 5.58 -1.26
C ILE A 69 13.54 6.80 -0.77
N LYS A 70 14.11 6.73 0.43
CA LYS A 70 14.85 7.81 1.10
C LYS A 70 14.09 9.14 1.19
N ALA A 71 12.76 9.05 1.29
CA ALA A 71 11.85 10.18 1.37
C ALA A 71 10.53 9.74 2.00
N ALA A 72 9.65 10.69 2.31
CA ALA A 72 8.25 10.37 2.54
C ALA A 72 7.55 10.13 1.19
N PRO A 73 6.65 9.14 1.05
CA PRO A 73 5.93 8.90 -0.21
C PRO A 73 5.25 10.14 -0.78
N PHE A 74 4.59 10.94 0.07
CA PHE A 74 3.95 12.18 -0.34
C PHE A 74 4.97 13.17 -0.93
N LYS A 75 6.14 13.30 -0.31
CA LYS A 75 7.23 14.15 -0.80
C LYS A 75 7.81 13.62 -2.12
N ALA A 76 7.93 12.31 -2.28
CA ALA A 76 8.44 11.73 -3.52
C ALA A 76 7.48 11.92 -4.71
N LEU A 77 6.17 12.04 -4.45
CA LEU A 77 5.13 12.22 -5.47
C LEU A 77 4.89 13.68 -5.86
N TYR A 78 4.93 14.59 -4.88
CA TYR A 78 4.48 15.98 -5.07
C TYR A 78 5.53 17.04 -4.73
N GLY A 79 6.66 16.64 -4.14
CA GLY A 79 7.72 17.54 -3.66
C GLY A 79 8.80 17.84 -4.69
#